data_AF-A0A161GJX8-F1
#
_entry.id   AF-A0A161GJX8-F1
#
_cell.length_a   1.000
_cell.length_b   1.000
_cell.length_c   1.000
_cell.angle_alpha   90.00
_cell.angle_beta   90.00
_cell.angle_gamma   90.00
#
_symmetry.space_group_name_H-M   'P 1'
#
loop_
_entity.id
_entity.type
_entity.pdbx_description
1 polymer ?
#
loop_
_entity_poly.entity_id
_entity_poly.type
_entity_poly.pdbx_seq_one_letter_code
_entity_poly.pdbx_strand_id
1 'polypeptide(L)'
;MTHWSTRYLGLPHRDLGRDQTGADCWGLLRLVYAAELGVELPSYAGAYHSTAEAAEIAALIDGAEDWSDWQPVAAEPVSFDAALFRRGPHRSHVGVIVRPGLMLHMAETGARIEDYRLPRWSGRLTGLYRHVSQIRSPA
;
A
#
# COMPACT_ATOMS: atom_id res chain seq x y z
N MET A 1 -22.51 -10.65 3.98
CA MET A 1 -21.65 -9.81 3.11
C MET A 1 -20.21 -10.13 3.44
N THR A 2 -19.39 -10.45 2.44
CA THR A 2 -17.97 -10.73 2.62
C THR A 2 -17.20 -9.40 2.71
N HIS A 3 -16.23 -9.30 3.62
CA HIS A 3 -15.43 -8.09 3.79
C HIS A 3 -14.64 -7.78 2.50
N TRP A 4 -14.53 -6.52 2.08
CA TRP A 4 -13.90 -6.13 0.80
C TRP A 4 -12.52 -6.76 0.58
N SER A 5 -11.74 -6.85 1.66
CA SER A 5 -10.36 -7.34 1.64
C SER A 5 -10.24 -8.80 1.21
N THR A 6 -11.30 -9.62 1.33
CA THR A 6 -11.25 -11.04 0.93
C THR A 6 -11.08 -11.23 -0.57
N ARG A 7 -11.49 -10.24 -1.38
CA ARG A 7 -11.36 -10.28 -2.86
C ARG A 7 -9.90 -10.37 -3.31
N TYR A 8 -8.97 -9.90 -2.49
CA TYR A 8 -7.56 -9.78 -2.82
C TYR A 8 -6.70 -10.88 -2.21
N LEU A 9 -7.23 -11.69 -1.30
CA LEU A 9 -6.46 -12.75 -0.66
C LEU A 9 -5.98 -13.77 -1.70
N GLY A 10 -4.68 -14.06 -1.68
CA GLY A 10 -4.05 -14.99 -2.61
C GLY A 10 -3.69 -14.40 -3.97
N LEU A 11 -3.93 -13.10 -4.22
CA LEU A 11 -3.46 -12.44 -5.43
C LEU A 11 -1.93 -12.67 -5.57
N PRO A 12 -1.44 -13.20 -6.71
CA PRO A 12 -0.02 -13.49 -6.88
C PRO A 12 0.83 -12.22 -6.81
N HIS A 13 2.02 -12.35 -6.24
CA HIS A 13 3.03 -11.30 -6.34
C HIS A 13 3.56 -11.22 -7.78
N ARG A 14 3.57 -10.01 -8.34
CA ARG A 14 4.23 -9.72 -9.63
C ARG A 14 4.85 -8.33 -9.56
N ASP A 15 6.16 -8.25 -9.77
CA ASP A 15 6.85 -6.96 -9.87
C ASP A 15 6.20 -6.11 -10.97
N LEU A 16 5.94 -4.84 -10.65
CA LEU A 16 5.25 -3.90 -11.54
C LEU A 16 3.84 -4.35 -11.97
N GLY A 17 3.28 -5.37 -11.32
CA GLY A 17 1.92 -5.85 -11.59
C GLY A 17 0.88 -4.86 -11.09
N ARG A 18 -0.19 -4.65 -11.88
CA ARG A 18 -1.23 -3.63 -11.65
C ARG A 18 -2.64 -4.18 -11.89
N ASP A 19 -2.78 -5.50 -11.91
CA ASP A 19 -4.01 -6.17 -12.33
C ASP A 19 -4.26 -7.47 -11.51
N GLN A 20 -5.39 -8.12 -11.76
CA GLN A 20 -5.83 -9.31 -11.04
C GLN A 20 -5.02 -10.58 -11.35
N THR A 21 -4.11 -10.54 -12.32
CA THR A 21 -3.17 -11.65 -12.60
C THR A 21 -1.93 -11.58 -11.72
N GLY A 22 -1.67 -10.43 -11.11
CA GLY A 22 -0.64 -10.25 -10.10
C GLY A 22 -0.29 -8.78 -9.87
N ALA A 23 0.17 -8.49 -8.66
CA ALA A 23 0.55 -7.15 -8.25
C ALA A 23 1.78 -7.13 -7.32
N ASP A 24 2.47 -6.01 -7.25
CA ASP A 24 3.39 -5.71 -6.15
C ASP A 24 2.64 -5.01 -5.01
N CYS A 25 3.36 -4.55 -3.98
CA CYS A 25 2.72 -3.87 -2.85
C CYS A 25 1.98 -2.57 -3.25
N TRP A 26 2.53 -1.79 -4.20
CA TRP A 26 1.88 -0.58 -4.70
C TRP A 26 0.71 -0.92 -5.63
N GLY A 27 0.89 -1.87 -6.54
CA GLY A 27 -0.15 -2.37 -7.42
C GLY A 27 -1.37 -2.89 -6.64
N LEU A 28 -1.15 -3.58 -5.52
CA LEU A 28 -2.23 -4.01 -4.64
C LEU A 28 -2.98 -2.81 -4.04
N LEU A 29 -2.28 -1.79 -3.56
CA LEU A 29 -2.90 -0.56 -3.05
C LEU A 29 -3.73 0.13 -4.14
N ARG A 30 -3.20 0.25 -5.37
CA ARG A 30 -3.93 0.81 -6.52
C ARG A 30 -5.20 0.01 -6.83
N LEU A 31 -5.10 -1.31 -6.89
CA LEU A 31 -6.25 -2.19 -7.15
C LEU A 31 -7.35 -2.05 -6.10
N VAL A 32 -6.96 -1.88 -4.83
CA VAL A 32 -7.91 -1.65 -3.73
C VAL A 32 -8.56 -0.27 -3.88
N TYR A 33 -7.78 0.78 -4.11
CA TYR A 33 -8.30 2.14 -4.25
C TYR A 33 -9.24 2.29 -5.46
N ALA A 34 -8.88 1.71 -6.60
CA ALA A 34 -9.71 1.75 -7.79
C ALA A 34 -11.05 1.04 -7.58
N ALA A 35 -11.04 -0.18 -7.03
CA ALA A 35 -12.24 -0.99 -6.93
C ALA A 35 -13.14 -0.63 -5.74
N GLU A 36 -12.57 -0.23 -4.60
CA GLU A 36 -13.33 0.00 -3.37
C GLU A 36 -13.62 1.50 -3.12
N LEU A 37 -12.80 2.41 -3.66
CA LEU A 37 -12.96 3.85 -3.50
C LEU A 37 -13.23 4.60 -4.82
N GLY A 38 -13.11 3.95 -5.98
CA GLY A 38 -13.20 4.62 -7.28
C GLY A 38 -12.05 5.61 -7.53
N VAL A 39 -10.91 5.44 -6.87
CA VAL A 39 -9.76 6.34 -6.94
C VAL A 39 -8.62 5.70 -7.71
N GLU A 40 -8.24 6.32 -8.82
CA GLU A 40 -7.08 5.90 -9.60
C GLU A 40 -5.80 6.52 -9.04
N LEU A 41 -5.04 5.72 -8.29
CA LEU A 41 -3.70 6.11 -7.85
C LEU A 41 -2.70 6.03 -9.01
N PRO A 42 -1.65 6.87 -9.04
CA PRO A 42 -0.63 6.85 -10.10
C PRO A 42 0.06 5.48 -10.25
N SER A 43 0.37 5.08 -11.49
CA SER A 43 0.93 3.75 -11.79
C SER A 43 2.41 3.59 -11.44
N TYR A 44 3.18 4.64 -11.67
CA TYR A 44 4.65 4.71 -11.63
C TYR A 44 5.40 3.68 -12.50
N ALA A 45 4.72 2.77 -13.21
CA ALA A 45 5.33 1.70 -14.00
C ALA A 45 6.23 2.17 -15.17
N GLY A 46 6.17 3.44 -15.57
CA GLY A 46 6.97 4.00 -16.68
C GLY A 46 8.22 4.79 -16.26
N ALA A 47 8.50 4.94 -14.96
CA ALA A 47 9.72 5.60 -14.48
C ALA A 47 10.94 4.64 -14.43
N TYR A 48 10.68 3.34 -14.53
CA TYR A 48 11.60 2.23 -14.45
C TYR A 48 12.47 2.10 -15.72
N HIS A 49 13.61 2.77 -15.75
CA HIS A 49 14.63 2.59 -16.79
C HIS A 49 16.01 2.35 -16.16
N SER A 50 16.32 1.07 -15.91
CA SER A 50 17.64 0.45 -15.63
C SER A 50 17.90 0.00 -14.19
N THR A 51 18.81 -0.97 -14.06
CA THR A 51 19.09 -1.97 -12.99
C THR A 51 19.36 -1.46 -11.55
N ALA A 52 18.78 -0.33 -11.16
CA ALA A 52 18.72 0.20 -9.80
C ALA A 52 17.29 0.16 -9.20
N GLU A 53 16.36 -0.56 -9.85
CA GLU A 53 14.89 -0.54 -9.65
C GLU A 53 14.38 -0.99 -8.26
N ALA A 54 15.24 -1.51 -7.39
CA ALA A 54 14.89 -1.79 -5.99
C ALA A 54 14.94 -0.55 -5.07
N ALA A 55 15.66 0.50 -5.47
CA ALA A 55 15.71 1.78 -4.79
C ALA A 55 14.49 2.67 -5.12
N GLU A 56 13.68 2.29 -6.10
CA GLU A 56 12.68 3.16 -6.71
C GLU A 56 11.35 3.19 -5.95
N ILE A 57 10.91 2.10 -5.32
CA ILE A 57 9.79 2.16 -4.36
C ILE A 57 10.19 3.04 -3.16
N ALA A 58 11.45 2.97 -2.76
CA ALA A 58 12.02 3.80 -1.70
C ALA A 58 12.10 5.26 -2.09
N ALA A 59 12.51 5.59 -3.31
CA ALA A 59 12.56 6.95 -3.83
C ALA A 59 11.18 7.52 -4.21
N LEU A 60 10.21 6.69 -4.59
CA LEU A 60 8.81 7.11 -4.75
C LEU A 60 8.15 7.43 -3.39
N ILE A 61 8.63 6.80 -2.33
CA ILE A 61 8.17 7.01 -0.96
C ILE A 61 8.99 8.11 -0.24
N ASP A 62 10.30 8.23 -0.50
CA ASP A 62 11.22 9.24 0.07
C ASP A 62 11.41 10.50 -0.82
N GLY A 63 10.88 10.52 -2.04
CA GLY A 63 11.11 11.56 -3.05
C GLY A 63 9.87 11.90 -3.90
N ALA A 64 8.66 11.78 -3.33
CA ALA A 64 7.47 12.18 -4.06
C ALA A 64 7.35 13.71 -4.18
N GLU A 65 7.57 14.21 -5.38
CA GLU A 65 6.46 14.88 -6.06
C GLU A 65 5.39 13.78 -6.26
N ASP A 66 4.43 13.50 -5.37
CA ASP A 66 3.37 14.37 -4.92
C ASP A 66 2.62 13.66 -3.74
N TRP A 67 3.23 13.55 -2.53
CA TRP A 67 2.50 13.13 -1.30
C TRP A 67 1.48 14.20 -0.85
N SER A 68 1.23 15.25 -1.64
CA SER A 68 0.29 16.32 -1.28
C SER A 68 -1.12 15.78 -0.99
N ASP A 69 -1.49 14.68 -1.66
CA ASP A 69 -2.75 13.97 -1.48
C ASP A 69 -2.75 12.98 -0.31
N TRP A 70 -1.66 12.87 0.47
CA TRP A 70 -1.52 11.94 1.57
C TRP A 70 -1.16 12.67 2.86
N GLN A 71 -1.98 12.50 3.89
CA GLN A 71 -1.79 13.16 5.17
C GLN A 71 -1.37 12.15 6.24
N PRO A 72 -0.37 12.46 7.09
CA PRO A 72 0.01 11.57 8.17
C PRO A 72 -1.15 11.39 9.15
N VAL A 73 -1.38 10.14 9.57
CA VAL A 73 -2.42 9.78 10.52
C VAL A 73 -1.87 9.88 11.94
N ALA A 74 -2.28 10.91 12.68
CA ALA A 74 -1.90 11.12 14.08
C ALA A 74 -2.83 10.37 15.08
N ALA A 75 -4.01 9.97 14.64
CA ALA A 75 -5.01 9.25 15.43
C ALA A 75 -4.99 7.75 15.11
N GLU A 76 -6.02 7.01 15.52
CA GLU A 76 -6.16 5.60 15.15
C GLU A 76 -6.41 5.45 13.63
N PRO A 77 -5.74 4.52 12.93
CA PRO A 77 -5.94 4.34 11.50
C PRO A 77 -7.29 3.68 11.20
N VAL A 78 -7.85 4.01 10.05
CA VAL A 78 -9.12 3.46 9.56
C VAL A 78 -8.91 2.62 8.31
N SER A 79 -9.95 1.92 7.86
CA SER A 79 -9.90 1.17 6.60
C SER A 79 -9.41 2.07 5.47
N PHE A 80 -8.58 1.50 4.60
CA PHE A 80 -7.95 2.14 3.44
C PHE A 80 -6.80 3.12 3.72
N ASP A 81 -6.46 3.42 4.98
CA ASP A 81 -5.19 4.11 5.26
C ASP A 81 -4.00 3.27 4.75
N ALA A 82 -2.94 3.92 4.31
CA ALA A 82 -1.71 3.27 3.89
C ALA A 82 -0.75 3.14 5.09
N ALA A 83 -0.23 1.94 5.30
CA ALA A 83 0.82 1.66 6.27
C ALA A 83 2.15 1.46 5.55
N LEU A 84 3.14 2.26 5.92
CA LEU A 84 4.43 2.29 5.26
C LEU A 84 5.52 1.63 6.10
N PHE A 85 6.28 0.72 5.50
CA PHE A 85 7.30 -0.06 6.19
C PHE A 85 8.69 0.05 5.56
N ARG A 86 9.71 0.00 6.41
CA ARG A 86 11.10 -0.18 6.01
C ARG A 86 11.40 -1.65 5.71
N ARG A 87 12.05 -1.93 4.58
CA ARG A 87 12.51 -3.27 4.20
C ARG A 87 13.95 -3.15 3.67
N GLY A 88 14.90 -3.58 4.50
CA GLY A 88 16.33 -3.33 4.25
C GLY A 88 16.71 -1.86 4.53
N PRO A 89 17.72 -1.29 3.85
CA PRO A 89 18.12 0.11 4.00
C PRO A 89 17.10 1.11 3.40
N HIS A 90 16.05 0.61 2.74
CA HIS A 90 15.09 1.38 1.96
C HIS A 90 13.66 1.32 2.56
N ARG A 91 12.87 2.39 2.36
CA ARG A 91 11.43 2.41 2.64
C ARG A 91 10.66 1.75 1.50
N SER A 92 10.54 0.43 1.46
CA SER A 92 10.12 -0.25 0.22
C SER A 92 8.92 -1.18 0.35
N HIS A 93 8.02 -0.93 1.31
CA HIS A 93 6.81 -1.74 1.42
C HIS A 93 5.59 -0.95 1.92
N VAL A 94 4.44 -1.17 1.29
CA VAL A 94 3.16 -0.58 1.69
C VAL A 94 2.11 -1.67 1.93
N GLY A 95 1.30 -1.48 2.96
CA GLY A 95 0.07 -2.23 3.21
C GLY A 95 -1.12 -1.28 3.26
N VAL A 96 -2.32 -1.80 3.00
CA VAL A 96 -3.58 -1.08 3.18
C VAL A 96 -4.25 -1.54 4.46
N ILE A 97 -4.63 -0.60 5.32
CA ILE A 97 -5.31 -0.90 6.57
C ILE A 97 -6.68 -1.49 6.27
N VAL A 98 -6.98 -2.63 6.87
CA VAL A 98 -8.28 -3.29 6.83
C VAL A 98 -9.13 -2.76 7.99
N ARG A 99 -8.50 -2.67 9.17
CA ARG A 99 -9.02 -2.09 10.41
C ARG A 99 -7.84 -1.85 11.37
N PRO A 100 -8.00 -1.14 12.49
CA PRO A 100 -6.93 -1.00 13.47
C PRO A 100 -6.27 -2.35 13.80
N GLY A 101 -4.97 -2.41 13.63
CA GLY A 101 -4.16 -3.60 13.85
C GLY A 101 -4.10 -4.61 12.72
N LEU A 102 -4.91 -4.55 11.66
CA LEU A 102 -4.82 -5.45 10.51
C LEU A 102 -4.56 -4.68 9.21
N MET A 103 -3.60 -5.17 8.43
CA MET A 103 -3.35 -4.69 7.08
C MET A 103 -3.47 -5.83 6.07
N LEU A 104 -3.99 -5.52 4.88
CA LEU A 104 -3.81 -6.31 3.68
C LEU A 104 -2.54 -5.82 3.00
N HIS A 105 -1.65 -6.72 2.63
CA HIS A 105 -0.43 -6.36 1.93
C HIS A 105 0.01 -7.47 0.98
N MET A 106 0.91 -7.12 0.06
CA MET A 106 1.53 -8.11 -0.82
C MET A 106 2.75 -8.73 -0.13
N ALA A 107 2.74 -10.04 0.09
CA ALA A 107 3.95 -10.79 0.43
C ALA A 107 4.52 -11.45 -0.82
N GLU A 108 5.74 -11.98 -0.76
CA GLU A 108 6.36 -12.72 -1.87
C GLU A 108 5.53 -13.93 -2.33
N THR A 109 4.80 -14.54 -1.40
CA THR A 109 3.89 -15.67 -1.66
C THR A 109 2.44 -15.23 -1.92
N GLY A 110 2.23 -13.96 -2.26
CA GLY A 110 0.92 -13.39 -2.58
C GLY A 110 0.26 -12.61 -1.44
N ALA A 111 -0.83 -11.92 -1.79
CA ALA A 111 -1.54 -11.00 -0.92
C ALA A 111 -2.21 -11.70 0.26
N ARG A 112 -2.09 -11.08 1.44
CA ARG A 112 -2.57 -11.63 2.72
C ARG A 112 -2.87 -10.53 3.73
N ILE A 113 -3.60 -10.91 4.78
CA ILE A 113 -3.86 -10.03 5.92
C ILE A 113 -2.97 -10.43 7.09
N GLU A 114 -2.27 -9.46 7.68
CA GLU A 114 -1.42 -9.67 8.85
C GLU A 114 -1.61 -8.55 9.89
N ASP A 115 -1.33 -8.87 11.15
CA ASP A 115 -1.33 -7.88 12.21
C ASP A 115 -0.03 -7.08 12.20
N TYR A 116 -0.12 -5.80 11.82
CA TYR A 116 1.05 -4.94 11.65
C TYR A 116 1.63 -4.43 12.98
N ARG A 117 0.97 -4.71 14.11
CA ARG A 117 1.46 -4.36 15.45
C ARG A 117 2.40 -5.43 16.01
N LEU A 118 2.41 -6.63 15.40
CA LEU A 118 3.31 -7.70 15.81
C LEU A 118 4.77 -7.38 15.44
N PRO A 119 5.77 -7.93 16.16
CA PRO A 119 7.19 -7.60 16.00
C PRO A 119 7.75 -7.72 14.58
N ARG A 120 7.15 -8.58 13.75
CA ARG A 120 7.49 -8.72 12.33
C ARG A 120 7.37 -7.40 11.56
N TRP A 121 6.41 -6.57 11.93
CA TRP A 121 6.01 -5.35 11.24
C TRP A 121 6.21 -4.09 12.06
N SER A 122 5.94 -4.13 13.38
CA SER A 122 5.93 -2.94 14.22
C SER A 122 7.28 -2.21 14.26
N GLY A 123 8.39 -2.94 14.34
CA GLY A 123 9.74 -2.36 14.27
C GLY A 123 10.14 -1.83 12.88
N ARG A 124 9.31 -2.05 11.86
CA ARG A 124 9.50 -1.60 10.48
C ARG A 124 8.50 -0.54 10.07
N LEU A 125 7.41 -0.34 10.81
CA LEU A 125 6.41 0.68 10.52
C LEU A 125 7.06 2.06 10.66
N THR A 126 6.97 2.84 9.59
CA THR A 126 7.57 4.18 9.49
C THR A 126 6.53 5.29 9.46
N GLY A 127 5.28 4.97 9.15
CA GLY A 127 4.18 5.93 9.13
C GLY A 127 2.87 5.30 8.68
N LEU A 128 1.78 5.98 9.03
CA LEU A 128 0.43 5.71 8.57
C LEU A 128 -0.05 6.98 7.84
N TYR A 129 -0.70 6.80 6.70
CA TYR A 129 -1.08 7.92 5.83
C TYR A 129 -2.50 7.73 5.31
N ARG A 130 -3.27 8.82 5.29
CA ARG A 130 -4.63 8.86 4.76
C ARG A 130 -4.65 9.66 3.47
N HIS A 131 -5.20 9.08 2.43
CA HIS A 131 -5.39 9.78 1.17
C HIS A 131 -6.53 10.80 1.29
N VAL A 132 -6.40 11.97 0.66
CA VAL A 132 -7.39 13.07 0.71
C VAL A 132 -8.77 12.66 0.21
N SER A 133 -8.87 11.65 -0.66
CA SER A 133 -10.16 11.11 -1.11
C SER A 133 -11.03 10.59 0.06
N GLN A 134 -10.39 10.10 1.13
CA GLN A 134 -11.10 9.61 2.32
C GLN A 134 -11.49 10.73 3.28
N ILE A 135 -10.83 11.89 3.19
CA ILE A 135 -11.15 13.08 3.97
C ILE A 135 -12.29 13.85 3.30
N ARG A 136 -12.31 13.84 1.97
CA ARG A 136 -13.26 14.59 1.12
C ARG A 136 -14.47 13.76 0.67
N SER A 137 -14.60 12.51 1.12
CA SER A 137 -15.76 11.69 0.77
C SER A 137 -17.03 12.40 1.24
N PRO A 138 -17.96 12.74 0.32
CA PRO A 138 -19.21 13.39 0.70
C PRO A 138 -20.04 12.42 1.54
N ALA A 139 -20.68 12.97 2.57
CA ALA A 139 -21.70 12.29 3.35
C ALA A 139 -22.83 11.75 2.47
#